data_AF-A0A1H0M4L6-F1
#
_entry.id   AF-A0A1H0M4L6-F1
#
_cell.length_a   1.000
_cell.length_b   1.000
_cell.length_c   1.000
_cell.angle_alpha   90.00
_cell.angle_beta   90.00
_cell.angle_gamma   90.00
#
_symmetry.space_group_name_H-M   'P 1'
#
loop_
_entity.id
_entity.type
_entity.pdbx_description
1 polymer ?
#
loop_
_entity_poly.entity_id
_entity_poly.type
_entity_poly.pdbx_seq_one_letter_code
_entity_poly.pdbx_strand_id
1 'polypeptide(L)'
;MRTRRWLAALALPLVLVTGCGDDSPSSADDPDPTPTTSTSPSPSESETTSAPPDTSPQCSEIWVDGKKFPERYRGCFEGTEKIQAESVYCEFGTKLFFYANSFYAVPNGPVNETEGPLAKDDSFKTALNKCGG
;
A
#
# COMPACT_ATOMS: atom_id res chain seq x y z
N MET A 1 -3.46 -43.78 14.82
CA MET A 1 -4.71 -44.33 15.40
C MET A 1 -5.36 -43.19 16.18
N ARG A 2 -6.60 -42.69 16.01
CA ARG A 2 -7.86 -43.06 15.34
C ARG A 2 -8.60 -41.73 15.07
N THR A 3 -8.80 -41.33 13.81
CA THR A 3 -10.10 -41.21 13.09
C THR A 3 -11.25 -40.49 13.80
N ARG A 4 -11.82 -39.46 13.14
CA ARG A 4 -13.16 -39.54 12.52
C ARG A 4 -13.46 -38.35 11.58
N ARG A 5 -13.54 -38.67 10.29
CA ARG A 5 -14.33 -37.97 9.26
C ARG A 5 -15.79 -37.91 9.72
N TRP A 6 -16.59 -36.98 9.22
CA TRP A 6 -17.97 -37.23 8.78
C TRP A 6 -18.38 -36.15 7.76
N LEU A 7 -18.88 -36.63 6.61
CA LEU A 7 -19.48 -35.89 5.51
C LEU A 7 -20.91 -35.49 5.87
N ALA A 8 -21.41 -34.39 5.30
CA ALA A 8 -22.78 -34.33 4.81
C ALA A 8 -22.93 -33.19 3.79
N ALA A 9 -22.89 -33.57 2.51
CA ALA A 9 -23.42 -32.78 1.41
C ALA A 9 -24.95 -32.75 1.51
N LEU A 10 -25.58 -31.60 1.27
CA LEU A 10 -27.02 -31.52 1.03
C LEU A 10 -27.32 -30.49 -0.05
N ALA A 11 -28.10 -30.96 -1.01
CA ALA A 11 -28.38 -30.39 -2.31
C ALA A 11 -29.56 -29.39 -2.31
N LEU A 12 -29.52 -28.48 -3.30
CA LEU A 12 -30.57 -27.78 -4.09
C LEU A 12 -32.03 -27.68 -3.56
N PRO A 13 -32.75 -26.57 -3.86
CA PRO A 13 -33.28 -26.37 -5.22
C PRO A 13 -33.34 -24.93 -5.78
N LEU A 14 -33.39 -24.86 -7.12
CA LEU A 14 -33.80 -23.74 -7.96
C LEU A 14 -35.25 -23.30 -7.64
N VAL A 15 -35.47 -21.99 -7.56
CA VAL A 15 -36.81 -21.39 -7.65
C VAL A 15 -36.79 -20.34 -8.75
N LEU A 16 -37.50 -20.62 -9.84
CA LEU A 16 -37.88 -19.67 -10.90
C LEU A 16 -39.13 -18.92 -10.43
N VAL A 17 -39.08 -17.58 -10.41
CA VAL A 17 -40.28 -16.74 -10.39
C VAL A 17 -40.18 -15.73 -11.51
N THR A 18 -41.01 -15.94 -12.53
CA THR A 18 -41.42 -14.96 -13.53
C THR A 18 -42.44 -14.01 -12.89
N GLY A 19 -42.09 -12.73 -12.75
CA GLY A 19 -43.00 -11.68 -12.32
C GLY A 19 -42.88 -10.50 -13.28
N CYS A 20 -43.79 -10.45 -14.24
CA CYS A 20 -44.04 -9.29 -15.09
C CYS A 20 -44.92 -8.32 -14.29
N GLY A 21 -44.49 -7.07 -14.13
CA GLY A 21 -45.21 -6.01 -13.44
C GLY A 21 -44.82 -4.67 -14.04
N ASP A 22 -45.69 -4.21 -14.94
CA ASP A 22 -45.66 -2.95 -15.69
C ASP A 22 -46.42 -1.88 -14.86
N ASP A 23 -45.80 -0.73 -14.58
CA ASP A 23 -46.46 0.60 -14.56
C ASP A 23 -45.40 1.71 -14.35
N SER A 24 -45.24 2.57 -15.35
CA SER A 24 -44.58 3.90 -15.28
C SER A 24 -45.67 4.97 -15.11
N PRO A 25 -45.40 6.27 -14.86
CA PRO A 25 -44.19 6.99 -14.47
C PRO A 25 -44.42 7.96 -13.27
N SER A 26 -43.37 8.38 -12.57
CA SER A 26 -43.44 9.65 -11.83
C SER A 26 -42.09 10.35 -11.80
N SER A 27 -42.15 11.63 -12.18
CA SER A 27 -41.04 12.54 -12.45
C SER A 27 -40.33 13.05 -11.20
N ALA A 28 -39.07 13.44 -11.46
CA ALA A 28 -38.36 14.63 -11.00
C ALA A 28 -37.25 14.42 -9.96
N ASP A 29 -36.08 14.89 -10.39
CA ASP A 29 -34.85 15.25 -9.68
C ASP A 29 -34.06 14.14 -8.99
N ASP A 30 -33.08 13.60 -9.71
CA ASP A 30 -31.82 13.21 -9.08
C ASP A 30 -30.65 13.73 -9.95
N PRO A 31 -29.68 14.46 -9.37
CA PRO A 31 -28.58 15.05 -10.12
C PRO A 31 -27.64 13.98 -10.69
N ASP A 32 -27.31 14.18 -11.96
CA ASP A 32 -26.18 13.62 -12.70
C ASP A 32 -25.05 13.09 -11.79
N PRO A 33 -24.78 11.77 -11.73
CA PRO A 33 -23.53 11.30 -11.19
C PRO A 33 -22.46 11.61 -12.24
N THR A 34 -21.85 12.80 -12.13
CA THR A 34 -20.57 13.07 -12.75
C THR A 34 -19.66 11.88 -12.48
N PRO A 35 -19.13 11.19 -13.51
CA PRO A 35 -18.18 10.13 -13.26
C PRO A 35 -16.99 10.75 -12.56
N THR A 36 -16.80 10.39 -11.29
CA THR A 36 -15.55 10.62 -10.57
C THR A 36 -14.49 9.88 -11.36
N THR A 37 -13.88 10.58 -12.31
CA THR A 37 -12.66 10.17 -12.96
C THR A 37 -11.64 10.19 -11.85
N SER A 38 -11.50 9.04 -11.18
CA SER A 38 -10.41 8.75 -10.27
C SER A 38 -9.16 8.98 -11.08
N THR A 39 -8.61 10.18 -10.92
CA THR A 39 -7.31 10.54 -11.43
C THR A 39 -6.34 9.76 -10.56
N SER A 40 -6.11 8.52 -10.97
CA SER A 40 -5.06 7.68 -10.43
C SER A 40 -3.77 8.51 -10.46
N PRO A 41 -3.06 8.67 -9.33
CA PRO A 41 -1.84 9.45 -9.32
C PRO A 41 -0.88 8.82 -10.33
N SER A 42 -0.46 9.66 -11.28
CA SER A 42 0.55 9.36 -12.28
C SER A 42 1.78 8.76 -11.58
N PRO A 43 2.37 7.65 -12.07
CA PRO A 43 3.67 7.21 -11.58
C PRO A 43 4.64 8.35 -11.86
N SER A 44 5.13 8.98 -10.79
CA SER A 44 6.18 9.98 -10.88
C SER A 44 7.38 9.29 -11.53
N GLU A 45 7.71 9.68 -12.77
CA GLU A 45 8.92 9.24 -13.44
C GLU A 45 10.10 9.64 -12.55
N SER A 46 10.71 8.65 -11.90
CA SER A 46 11.94 8.84 -11.16
C SER A 46 13.02 9.31 -12.13
N GLU A 47 13.31 10.62 -12.12
CA GLU A 47 14.49 11.18 -12.76
C GLU A 47 15.71 10.36 -12.33
N THR A 48 16.25 9.59 -13.27
CA THR A 48 17.49 8.85 -13.08
C THR A 48 18.63 9.85 -13.18
N THR A 49 18.81 10.65 -12.13
CA THR A 49 20.07 11.37 -11.93
C THR A 49 21.13 10.31 -11.62
N SER A 50 21.93 9.98 -12.63
CA SER A 50 23.16 9.19 -12.50
C SER A 50 24.11 9.90 -11.55
N ALA A 51 24.03 9.53 -10.28
CA ALA A 51 25.06 9.86 -9.29
C ALA A 51 26.33 9.07 -9.62
N PRO A 52 27.53 9.63 -9.36
CA PRO A 52 28.80 8.98 -9.65
C PRO A 52 28.89 7.60 -8.99
N PRO A 53 29.60 6.64 -9.62
CA PRO A 53 29.65 5.27 -9.15
C PRO A 53 30.45 5.16 -7.83
N ASP A 54 30.07 4.16 -7.02
CA ASP A 54 30.88 3.50 -5.99
C ASP A 54 30.88 4.02 -4.53
N THR A 55 29.85 4.69 -4.03
CA THR A 55 29.67 4.76 -2.55
C THR A 55 28.24 4.86 -2.06
N SER A 56 27.27 4.42 -2.86
CA SER A 56 25.91 4.30 -2.36
C SER A 56 25.80 3.06 -1.47
N PRO A 57 25.24 3.19 -0.25
CA PRO A 57 25.13 2.10 0.72
C PRO A 57 24.22 0.96 0.23
N GLN A 58 24.49 -0.24 0.75
CA GLN A 58 23.61 -1.40 0.52
C GLN A 58 22.28 -1.19 1.27
N CYS A 59 21.18 -1.73 0.74
CA CYS A 59 19.87 -1.61 1.37
C CYS A 59 19.87 -2.21 2.78
N SER A 60 20.57 -3.32 2.98
CA SER A 60 20.76 -3.96 4.28
C SER A 60 21.56 -3.12 5.29
N GLU A 61 22.30 -2.10 4.85
CA GLU A 61 23.01 -1.18 5.74
C GLU A 61 22.14 -0.01 6.19
N ILE A 62 21.12 0.34 5.41
CA ILE A 62 20.24 1.48 5.69
C ILE A 62 19.00 1.01 6.44
N TRP A 63 18.36 -0.04 5.95
CA TRP A 63 17.11 -0.59 6.45
C TRP A 63 17.40 -1.58 7.57
N VAL A 64 17.93 -1.06 8.68
CA VAL A 64 18.22 -1.81 9.90
C VAL A 64 17.34 -1.28 11.00
N ASP A 65 16.55 -2.15 11.64
CA ASP A 65 15.65 -1.75 12.72
C ASP A 65 16.36 -0.92 13.81
N GLY A 66 15.70 0.15 14.25
CA GLY A 66 16.21 1.09 15.23
C GLY A 66 17.35 2.00 14.75
N LYS A 67 17.95 1.75 13.58
CA LYS A 67 19.00 2.61 13.03
C LYS A 67 18.42 3.93 12.53
N LYS A 68 19.21 5.01 12.63
CA LYS A 68 18.84 6.31 12.06
C LYS A 68 18.82 6.26 10.53
N PHE A 69 17.68 6.59 9.94
CA PHE A 69 17.48 6.70 8.50
C PHE A 69 18.15 7.98 7.96
N PRO A 70 18.85 7.92 6.81
CA PRO A 70 19.55 9.07 6.25
C PRO A 70 18.59 10.21 5.93
N GLU A 71 19.02 11.44 6.19
CA GLU A 71 18.27 12.65 5.86
C GLU A 71 17.97 12.74 4.36
N ARG A 72 18.96 12.40 3.53
CA ARG A 72 18.88 12.50 2.07
C ARG A 72 18.97 11.11 1.46
N TYR A 73 17.90 10.34 1.62
CA TYR A 73 17.77 9.07 0.93
C TYR A 73 17.61 9.28 -0.58
N ARG A 74 18.31 8.48 -1.39
CA ARG A 74 18.33 8.54 -2.86
C ARG A 74 18.18 7.14 -3.51
N GLY A 75 17.73 6.17 -2.72
CA GLY A 75 17.84 4.75 -3.03
C GLY A 75 19.07 4.11 -2.39
N CYS A 76 19.12 2.79 -2.50
CA CYS A 76 20.19 1.93 -2.00
C CYS A 76 20.49 0.84 -3.02
N PHE A 77 21.54 0.07 -2.80
CA PHE A 77 21.87 -1.06 -3.67
C PHE A 77 21.46 -2.39 -3.04
N GLU A 78 20.89 -3.27 -3.86
CA GLU A 78 20.69 -4.68 -3.53
C GLU A 78 21.58 -5.49 -4.46
N GLY A 79 22.77 -5.85 -3.97
CA GLY A 79 23.84 -6.35 -4.81
C GLY A 79 24.33 -5.27 -5.77
N THR A 80 24.05 -5.43 -7.07
CA THR A 80 24.42 -4.47 -8.13
C THR A 80 23.26 -3.61 -8.60
N GLU A 81 22.03 -3.91 -8.19
CA GLU A 81 20.84 -3.19 -8.63
C GLU A 81 20.55 -2.01 -7.68
N LYS A 82 20.26 -0.84 -8.26
CA LYS A 82 19.84 0.33 -7.47
C LYS A 82 18.34 0.27 -7.24
N ILE A 83 17.93 0.10 -5.99
CA ILE A 83 16.54 0.07 -5.56
C ILE A 83 16.15 1.43 -4.98
N GLN A 84 15.03 1.98 -5.45
CA GLN A 84 14.36 3.10 -4.79
C GLN A 84 13.31 2.54 -3.82
N ALA A 85 13.30 3.07 -2.60
CA ALA A 85 12.22 2.75 -1.68
C ALA A 85 10.96 3.50 -2.13
N GLU A 86 9.82 2.88 -1.93
CA GLU A 86 8.54 3.54 -2.12
C GLU A 86 8.38 4.63 -1.05
N SER A 87 7.57 5.66 -1.34
CA SER A 87 7.34 6.73 -0.39
C SER A 87 5.99 7.40 -0.58
N VAL A 88 5.43 7.92 0.51
CA VAL A 88 4.31 8.86 0.50
C VAL A 88 4.73 10.21 1.09
N TYR A 89 4.10 11.28 0.62
CA TYR A 89 4.26 12.60 1.24
C TYR A 89 3.26 12.77 2.37
N CYS A 90 3.75 13.26 3.50
CA CYS A 90 2.93 13.74 4.61
C CYS A 90 2.44 15.17 4.35
N GLU A 91 1.40 15.60 5.07
CA GLU A 91 0.81 16.95 4.94
C GLU A 91 1.84 18.08 5.11
N PHE A 92 2.86 17.88 5.94
CA PHE A 92 3.94 18.85 6.18
C PHE A 92 5.11 18.77 5.19
N GLY A 93 4.96 18.02 4.09
CA GLY A 93 6.00 17.86 3.05
C GLY A 93 7.11 16.86 3.41
N THR A 94 7.09 16.28 4.60
CA THR A 94 7.98 15.19 4.99
C THR A 94 7.62 13.92 4.23
N LYS A 95 8.61 13.18 3.72
CA LYS A 95 8.37 11.86 3.10
C LYS A 95 8.40 10.76 4.16
N LEU A 96 7.44 9.84 4.09
CA LEU A 96 7.52 8.54 4.74
C LEU A 96 7.97 7.53 3.69
N PHE A 97 9.10 6.87 3.90
CA PHE A 97 9.65 5.84 3.02
C PHE A 97 9.31 4.45 3.54
N PHE A 98 9.11 3.49 2.64
CA PHE A 98 8.88 2.08 2.97
C PHE A 98 9.63 1.15 1.99
N TYR A 99 10.12 0.03 2.51
CA TYR A 99 10.99 -0.90 1.80
C TYR A 99 10.71 -2.35 2.19
N ALA A 100 10.89 -3.25 1.22
CA ALA A 100 10.74 -4.71 1.37
C ALA A 100 9.44 -5.19 2.04
N ASN A 101 8.38 -4.38 2.01
CA ASN A 101 7.08 -4.64 2.65
C ASN A 101 7.14 -4.93 4.17
N SER A 102 8.25 -4.58 4.84
CA SER A 102 8.41 -4.75 6.28
C SER A 102 9.14 -3.58 6.96
N PHE A 103 9.71 -2.63 6.21
CA PHE A 103 10.42 -1.49 6.79
C PHE A 103 9.75 -0.17 6.47
N TYR A 104 9.74 0.76 7.43
CA TYR A 104 9.34 2.14 7.20
C TYR A 104 10.14 3.15 8.03
N ALA A 105 10.37 4.34 7.47
CA ALA A 105 11.13 5.40 8.12
C ALA A 105 10.82 6.78 7.53
N VAL A 106 10.98 7.82 8.36
CA VAL A 106 11.06 9.21 7.90
C VAL A 106 12.53 9.67 7.88
N PRO A 107 12.91 10.67 7.06
CA PRO A 107 14.22 11.29 7.10
C PRO A 107 14.67 11.65 8.53
N ASN A 108 15.91 11.32 8.88
CA ASN A 108 16.48 11.52 10.22
C ASN A 108 15.77 10.78 11.38
N GLY A 109 14.71 10.00 11.12
CA GLY A 109 14.02 9.18 12.11
C GLY A 109 14.63 7.78 12.24
N PRO A 110 14.16 6.97 13.20
CA PRO A 110 14.51 5.56 13.26
C PRO A 110 13.84 4.79 12.12
N VAL A 111 14.54 3.78 11.62
CA VAL A 111 13.94 2.71 10.81
C VAL A 111 13.16 1.79 11.73
N ASN A 112 11.97 1.42 11.30
CA ASN A 112 11.11 0.48 12.02
C ASN A 112 10.88 -0.74 11.12
N GLU A 113 11.18 -1.91 11.64
CA GLU A 113 10.82 -3.19 11.04
C GLU A 113 9.51 -3.72 11.62
N THR A 114 8.69 -4.36 10.79
CA THR A 114 7.44 -5.00 11.18
C THR A 114 7.57 -6.51 11.05
N GLU A 115 6.99 -7.26 12.00
CA GLU A 115 7.02 -8.74 11.99
C GLU A 115 6.27 -9.38 10.80
N GLY A 116 5.50 -8.57 10.05
CA GLY A 116 4.75 -9.00 8.88
C GLY A 116 4.56 -7.86 7.87
N PRO A 117 3.61 -8.00 6.92
CA PRO A 117 3.36 -6.99 5.91
C PRO A 117 3.01 -5.62 6.53
N LEU A 118 3.65 -4.55 6.06
CA LEU A 118 3.40 -3.17 6.50
C LEU A 118 1.90 -2.82 6.51
N ALA A 119 1.16 -3.22 5.48
CA ALA A 119 -0.28 -2.96 5.36
C ALA A 119 -1.12 -3.51 6.53
N LYS A 120 -0.61 -4.49 7.27
CA LYS A 120 -1.28 -5.10 8.42
C LYS A 120 -0.81 -4.54 9.75
N ASP A 121 0.36 -3.91 9.79
CA ASP A 121 0.96 -3.37 11.01
C ASP A 121 0.25 -2.10 11.49
N ASP A 122 -0.11 -2.08 12.78
CA ASP A 122 -0.87 -0.96 13.36
C ASP A 122 0.02 0.26 13.63
N SER A 123 1.33 0.06 13.83
CA SER A 123 2.27 1.17 14.00
C SER A 123 2.49 1.89 12.68
N PHE A 124 2.60 1.15 11.58
CA PHE A 124 2.67 1.71 10.23
C PHE A 124 1.40 2.46 9.85
N LYS A 125 0.21 1.90 10.11
CA LYS A 125 -1.07 2.63 9.89
C LYS A 125 -1.13 3.91 10.72
N THR A 126 -0.67 3.85 11.97
CA THR A 126 -0.59 5.03 12.84
C THR A 126 0.36 6.08 12.28
N ALA A 127 1.52 5.66 11.76
CA ALA A 127 2.48 6.54 11.11
C ALA A 127 1.90 7.17 9.84
N LEU A 128 1.16 6.40 9.03
CA LEU A 128 0.44 6.90 7.86
C LEU A 128 -0.65 7.91 8.22
N ASN A 129 -1.46 7.64 9.25
CA ASN A 129 -2.49 8.58 9.68
C ASN A 129 -1.87 9.88 10.20
N LYS A 130 -0.81 9.81 10.99
CA LYS A 130 -0.05 11.00 11.43
C LYS A 130 0.61 11.74 10.28
N CYS A 131 0.94 11.02 9.21
CA CYS A 131 1.50 11.57 7.99
C CYS A 131 0.42 12.28 7.15
N GLY A 132 -0.80 11.73 7.09
CA GLY A 132 -1.90 12.19 6.24
C GLY A 132 -2.89 13.17 6.84
N GLY A 133 -2.87 13.40 8.17
CA GLY A 133 -3.81 14.28 8.87
C GLY A 133 -4.94 13.54 9.56
#